data_AF-A0A0K8RFN7-F1
#
_entry.id   AF-A0A0K8RFN7-F1
#
_cell.length_a   1.000
_cell.length_b   1.000
_cell.length_c   1.000
_cell.angle_alpha   90.00
_cell.angle_beta   90.00
_cell.angle_gamma   90.00
#
_symmetry.space_group_name_H-M   'P 1'
#
loop_
_entity.id
_entity.type
_entity.pdbx_description
1 polymer ?
#
loop_
_entity_poly.entity_id
_entity_poly.type
_entity_poly.pdbx_seq_one_letter_code
_entity_poly.pdbx_strand_id
1 'polypeptide(L)'
;MTPKLRTYAFIGLCLTLTTCLLNYSECVNDGAVDVSAKTCEDHIVRPKVNVTLFYESLCPYSKAFITTQLFPTYTKLEEYMDVVLVPFGNGNINAKVLRSKTYYSVTCQHGQNECKGNTIQACAVKYCERTEAWLSLIACMSVFYDPHNQGKKCAEKLNLTQEWSLVSKCVNKEGEQILLEMGRRTEQQIPHVTHVPYVVIGNVYNRLSESQAVKNLFQLTCNMLGEHKPPICKAE
;
A
#
# COMPACT_ATOMS: atom_id res chain seq x y z
N MET A 1 55.72 8.42 56.33
CA MET A 1 55.05 9.67 56.76
C MET A 1 53.61 9.64 56.26
N THR A 2 52.67 9.45 57.18
CA THR A 2 51.23 9.77 57.02
C THR A 2 51.04 11.28 57.25
N PRO A 3 49.90 11.95 56.91
CA PRO A 3 48.58 11.76 57.56
C PRO A 3 47.36 11.81 56.59
N LYS A 4 46.36 10.93 56.75
CA LYS A 4 45.10 11.05 57.54
C LYS A 4 44.07 12.09 57.04
N LEU A 5 42.82 11.67 56.83
CA LEU A 5 41.63 12.01 57.66
C LEU A 5 40.35 11.35 57.04
N ARG A 6 39.71 10.42 57.77
CA ARG A 6 38.48 10.55 58.59
C ARG A 6 37.16 10.54 57.81
N THR A 7 36.47 9.43 57.99
CA THR A 7 35.03 9.20 57.81
C THR A 7 34.22 10.00 58.83
N TYR A 8 33.17 10.70 58.38
CA TYR A 8 31.93 10.92 59.13
C TYR A 8 30.75 10.98 58.13
N ALA A 9 29.72 10.19 58.42
CA ALA A 9 28.43 10.16 57.74
C ALA A 9 27.55 11.33 58.17
N PHE A 10 26.62 11.78 57.33
CA PHE A 10 25.25 12.13 57.71
C PHE A 10 24.35 12.52 56.51
N ILE A 11 23.12 11.97 56.55
CA ILE A 11 21.84 12.52 56.05
C ILE A 11 21.48 12.30 54.56
N GLY A 12 20.70 11.22 54.35
CA GLY A 12 19.37 11.23 53.72
C GLY A 12 19.15 11.97 52.40
N LEU A 13 18.87 11.21 51.33
CA LEU A 13 17.50 11.07 50.80
C LEU A 13 17.47 9.89 49.81
N CYS A 14 16.86 8.79 50.25
CA CYS A 14 16.51 7.64 49.45
C CYS A 14 15.17 7.97 48.75
N LEU A 15 15.12 8.40 47.48
CA LEU A 15 13.83 8.63 46.79
C LEU A 15 13.84 8.81 45.25
N THR A 16 14.83 8.33 44.48
CA THR A 16 14.78 8.48 42.99
C THR A 16 15.09 7.23 42.16
N LEU A 17 15.16 6.04 42.78
CA LEU A 17 15.29 4.76 42.06
C LEU A 17 13.96 4.02 41.85
N THR A 18 12.87 4.47 42.47
CA THR A 18 11.53 3.85 42.34
C THR A 18 10.71 4.39 41.17
N THR A 19 11.01 5.57 40.62
CA THR A 19 10.28 6.10 39.44
C THR A 19 10.72 5.45 38.14
N CYS A 20 11.89 4.83 38.09
CA CYS A 20 12.36 4.14 36.88
C CYS A 20 11.76 2.73 36.72
N LEU A 21 11.18 2.16 37.78
CA LEU A 21 10.56 0.82 37.75
C LEU A 21 9.03 0.84 37.59
N LEU A 22 8.39 2.02 37.62
CA LEU A 22 6.93 2.12 37.47
C LEU A 22 6.44 2.31 36.03
N ASN A 23 7.34 2.44 35.04
CA ASN A 23 6.95 2.43 33.61
C ASN A 23 7.28 1.10 32.90
N TYR A 24 7.73 0.06 33.61
CA TYR A 24 8.00 -1.25 32.99
C TYR A 24 6.78 -2.17 32.96
N SER A 25 5.69 -1.87 33.68
CA SER A 25 4.56 -2.80 33.82
C SER A 25 3.46 -2.66 32.77
N GLU A 26 3.62 -1.88 31.70
CA GLU A 26 2.63 -1.78 30.62
C GLU A 26 3.06 -2.44 29.30
N CYS A 27 4.27 -3.03 29.22
CA CYS A 27 4.79 -3.59 27.96
C CYS A 27 4.72 -5.13 27.86
N VAL A 28 4.03 -5.82 28.77
CA VAL A 28 3.85 -7.28 28.67
C VAL A 28 2.38 -7.63 28.82
N ASN A 29 1.67 -7.63 27.70
CA ASN A 29 0.59 -8.58 27.46
C ASN A 29 0.60 -8.98 25.97
N ASP A 30 0.87 -10.27 25.76
CA ASP A 30 0.81 -11.07 24.54
C ASP A 30 1.80 -10.80 23.39
N GLY A 31 2.80 -11.68 23.30
CA GLY A 31 3.41 -12.10 22.03
C GLY A 31 4.88 -11.72 21.81
N ALA A 32 5.75 -12.73 21.85
CA ALA A 32 7.13 -12.78 21.32
C ALA A 32 8.00 -11.50 21.44
N VAL A 33 8.90 -11.48 22.42
CA VAL A 33 9.96 -10.47 22.56
C VAL A 33 11.03 -10.71 21.49
N ASP A 34 11.19 -9.76 20.56
CA ASP A 34 12.33 -9.68 19.65
C ASP A 34 13.56 -9.13 20.40
N VAL A 35 14.59 -9.95 20.54
CA VAL A 35 15.81 -9.64 21.30
C VAL A 35 16.78 -8.76 20.49
N SER A 36 16.40 -8.30 19.29
CA SER A 36 17.23 -7.44 18.44
C SER A 36 17.04 -5.92 18.62
N ALA A 37 16.03 -5.46 19.36
CA ALA A 37 15.74 -4.03 19.49
C ALA A 37 16.73 -3.32 20.45
N LYS A 38 17.37 -2.24 19.96
CA LYS A 38 18.37 -1.47 20.74
C LYS A 38 17.78 -0.26 21.48
N THR A 39 16.57 0.17 21.12
CA THR A 39 15.86 1.31 21.73
C THR A 39 14.35 1.17 21.60
N CYS A 40 13.58 1.78 22.51
CA CYS A 40 12.11 1.80 22.46
C CYS A 40 11.52 2.51 21.22
N GLU A 41 12.31 3.33 20.51
CA GLU A 41 11.95 3.88 19.21
C GLU A 41 11.70 2.81 18.12
N ASP A 42 12.33 1.64 18.20
CA ASP A 42 12.19 0.57 17.20
C ASP A 42 10.83 -0.14 17.27
N HIS A 43 10.02 0.12 18.31
CA HIS A 43 8.70 -0.48 18.52
C HIS A 43 7.54 0.52 18.39
N ILE A 44 7.73 1.69 17.77
CA ILE A 44 6.59 2.54 17.42
C ILE A 44 5.88 1.91 16.21
N VAL A 45 4.89 1.06 16.48
CA VAL A 45 3.89 0.66 15.48
C VAL A 45 3.13 1.92 15.08
N ARG A 46 3.56 2.55 13.99
CA ARG A 46 2.85 3.70 13.44
C ARG A 46 1.58 3.18 12.78
N PRO A 47 0.40 3.67 13.19
CA PRO A 47 -0.83 3.26 12.52
C PRO A 47 -0.76 3.71 11.07
N LYS A 48 -1.03 2.76 10.17
CA LYS A 48 -1.11 3.01 8.74
C LYS A 48 -2.56 3.01 8.27
N VAL A 49 -2.84 3.85 7.30
CA VAL A 49 -4.14 3.89 6.63
C VAL A 49 -4.08 2.96 5.42
N ASN A 50 -4.90 1.92 5.44
CA ASN A 50 -5.06 1.01 4.29
C ASN A 50 -5.82 1.71 3.17
N VAL A 51 -5.33 1.61 1.94
CA VAL A 51 -6.00 2.07 0.72
C VAL A 51 -5.98 0.95 -0.31
N THR A 52 -7.16 0.40 -0.60
CA THR A 52 -7.36 -0.53 -1.71
C THR A 52 -8.06 0.19 -2.85
N LEU A 53 -7.47 0.14 -4.04
CA LEU A 53 -8.04 0.72 -5.26
C LEU A 53 -8.36 -0.38 -6.27
N PHE A 54 -9.64 -0.47 -6.65
CA PHE A 54 -10.08 -1.24 -7.81
C PHE A 54 -10.22 -0.29 -9.00
N TYR A 55 -9.59 -0.64 -10.13
CA TYR A 55 -9.45 0.29 -11.24
C TYR A 55 -9.18 -0.41 -12.57
N GLU A 56 -9.18 0.38 -13.64
CA GLU A 56 -8.85 -0.08 -14.98
C GLU A 56 -7.70 0.75 -15.57
N SER A 57 -6.82 0.09 -16.31
CA SER A 57 -5.67 0.75 -16.93
C SER A 57 -6.06 1.77 -18.00
N LEU A 58 -7.19 1.60 -18.72
CA LEU A 58 -7.65 2.55 -19.74
C LEU A 58 -8.71 3.54 -19.27
N CYS A 59 -9.37 3.32 -18.12
CA CYS A 59 -10.36 4.26 -17.62
C CYS A 59 -9.71 5.63 -17.29
N PRO A 60 -10.21 6.75 -17.86
CA PRO A 60 -9.63 8.07 -17.64
C PRO A 60 -9.71 8.51 -16.17
N TYR A 61 -10.80 8.17 -15.45
CA TYR A 61 -10.93 8.50 -14.03
C TYR A 61 -9.97 7.70 -13.15
N SER A 62 -9.75 6.43 -13.47
CA SER A 62 -8.76 5.58 -12.78
C SER A 62 -7.35 6.15 -12.95
N LYS A 63 -6.97 6.50 -14.18
CA LYS A 63 -5.67 7.12 -14.48
C LYS A 63 -5.51 8.45 -13.77
N ALA A 64 -6.54 9.29 -13.77
CA ALA A 64 -6.52 10.56 -13.07
C ALA A 64 -6.35 10.38 -11.56
N PHE A 65 -7.08 9.47 -10.93
CA PHE A 65 -6.94 9.19 -9.50
C PHE A 65 -5.53 8.68 -9.15
N ILE A 66 -4.98 7.75 -9.92
CA ILE A 66 -3.62 7.23 -9.70
C ILE A 66 -2.58 8.33 -9.78
N THR A 67 -2.66 9.17 -10.83
CA THR A 67 -1.61 10.17 -11.13
C THR A 67 -1.73 11.42 -10.28
N THR A 68 -2.94 11.81 -9.85
CA THR A 68 -3.18 13.08 -9.16
C THR A 68 -3.51 12.95 -7.68
N GLN A 69 -3.99 11.78 -7.23
CA GLN A 69 -4.34 11.54 -5.82
C GLN A 69 -3.42 10.49 -5.21
N LEU A 70 -3.46 9.26 -5.70
CA LEU A 70 -2.81 8.13 -5.03
C LEU A 70 -1.29 8.24 -4.99
N PHE A 71 -0.62 8.36 -6.15
CA PHE A 71 0.83 8.37 -6.19
C PHE A 71 1.43 9.58 -5.45
N PRO A 72 0.96 10.83 -5.65
CA PRO A 72 1.45 11.97 -4.87
C PRO A 72 1.22 11.83 -3.36
N THR A 73 0.06 11.30 -2.95
CA THR A 73 -0.22 11.07 -1.52
C THR A 73 0.74 10.04 -0.94
N TYR A 74 0.93 8.91 -1.62
CA TYR A 74 1.86 7.87 -1.18
C TYR A 74 3.28 8.40 -1.02
N THR A 75 3.79 9.18 -1.99
CA THR A 75 5.14 9.77 -1.88
C THR A 75 5.33 10.68 -0.67
N LYS A 76 4.25 11.26 -0.14
CA LYS A 76 4.29 12.11 1.07
C LYS A 76 4.08 11.32 2.36
N LEU A 77 3.40 10.16 2.28
CA LEU A 77 2.88 9.41 3.44
C LEU A 77 3.26 7.92 3.41
N GLU A 78 4.37 7.55 2.76
CA GLU A 78 4.80 6.15 2.58
C GLU A 78 4.85 5.35 3.90
N GLU A 79 5.36 5.94 4.98
CA GLU A 79 5.41 5.30 6.29
C GLU A 79 4.05 5.16 6.99
N TYR A 80 3.01 5.82 6.46
CA TYR A 80 1.69 5.99 7.10
C TYR A 80 0.53 5.43 6.25
N MET A 81 0.83 4.81 5.11
CA MET A 81 -0.17 4.27 4.19
C MET A 81 0.27 2.91 3.66
N ASP A 82 -0.65 1.95 3.66
CA ASP A 82 -0.48 0.68 2.94
C ASP A 82 -1.41 0.69 1.73
N VAL A 83 -0.86 0.38 0.56
CA VAL A 83 -1.59 0.46 -0.72
C VAL A 83 -1.76 -0.92 -1.33
N VAL A 84 -2.99 -1.25 -1.72
CA VAL A 84 -3.33 -2.44 -2.49
C VAL A 84 -3.97 -2.00 -3.81
N LEU A 85 -3.42 -2.47 -4.92
CA LEU A 85 -3.95 -2.19 -6.26
C LEU A 85 -4.57 -3.45 -6.86
N VAL A 86 -5.80 -3.32 -7.37
CA VAL A 86 -6.55 -4.38 -8.04
C VAL A 86 -6.95 -3.92 -9.45
N PRO A 87 -6.04 -4.04 -10.45
CA PRO A 87 -6.33 -3.69 -11.83
C PRO A 87 -7.22 -4.76 -12.50
N PHE A 88 -8.50 -4.46 -12.63
CA PHE A 88 -9.48 -5.29 -13.33
C PHE A 88 -10.73 -4.47 -13.66
N GLY A 89 -11.29 -3.81 -12.63
CA GLY A 89 -12.44 -2.90 -12.74
C GLY A 89 -13.71 -3.57 -13.23
N ASN A 90 -14.34 -3.00 -14.26
CA ASN A 90 -15.58 -3.50 -14.86
C ASN A 90 -15.34 -4.61 -15.89
N GLY A 91 -14.21 -5.30 -15.81
CA GLY A 91 -13.98 -6.53 -16.57
C GLY A 91 -14.96 -7.63 -16.19
N ASN A 92 -15.06 -8.67 -17.02
CA ASN A 92 -15.91 -9.82 -16.78
C ASN A 92 -15.08 -11.10 -16.83
N ILE A 93 -15.30 -11.98 -15.85
CA ILE A 93 -14.83 -13.37 -15.91
C ILE A 93 -15.92 -14.19 -16.61
N ASN A 94 -15.56 -14.78 -17.73
CA ASN A 94 -16.44 -15.63 -18.53
C ASN A 94 -16.08 -17.08 -18.26
N ALA A 95 -17.08 -17.93 -18.01
CA ALA A 95 -16.89 -19.36 -17.81
C ALA A 95 -17.52 -20.15 -18.96
N LYS A 96 -16.78 -21.11 -19.52
CA LYS A 96 -17.26 -22.02 -20.57
C LYS A 96 -17.01 -23.46 -20.16
N VAL A 97 -18.06 -24.29 -20.16
CA VAL A 97 -17.95 -25.73 -19.87
C VAL A 97 -17.77 -26.49 -21.18
N LEU A 98 -16.68 -27.26 -21.30
CA LEU A 98 -16.40 -28.15 -22.42
C LEU A 98 -15.93 -29.50 -21.90
N ARG A 99 -16.62 -30.58 -22.30
CA ARG A 99 -16.27 -31.97 -21.90
C ARG A 99 -16.07 -32.11 -20.38
N SER A 100 -17.02 -31.58 -19.61
CA SER A 100 -17.00 -31.57 -18.14
C SER A 100 -15.84 -30.81 -17.48
N LYS A 101 -15.12 -29.96 -18.23
CA LYS A 101 -14.11 -29.03 -17.71
C LYS A 101 -14.58 -27.58 -17.88
N THR A 102 -14.38 -26.75 -16.86
CA THR A 102 -14.66 -25.31 -16.93
C THR A 102 -13.40 -24.55 -17.31
N TYR A 103 -13.52 -23.71 -18.34
CA TYR A 103 -12.48 -22.81 -18.82
C TYR A 103 -12.89 -21.38 -18.52
N TYR A 104 -11.96 -20.58 -18.02
CA TYR A 104 -12.19 -19.18 -17.70
C TYR A 104 -11.47 -18.28 -18.70
N SER A 105 -12.10 -17.19 -19.10
CA SER A 105 -11.49 -16.11 -19.87
C SER A 105 -11.91 -14.75 -19.33
N VAL A 106 -11.10 -13.72 -19.57
CA VAL A 106 -11.40 -12.36 -19.14
C VAL A 106 -11.72 -11.49 -20.35
N THR A 107 -12.74 -10.65 -20.23
CA THR A 107 -13.02 -9.53 -21.14
C THR A 107 -12.97 -8.22 -20.37
N CYS A 108 -12.37 -7.18 -20.95
CA CYS A 108 -12.26 -5.86 -20.32
C CYS A 108 -13.14 -4.84 -21.05
N GLN A 109 -13.63 -3.82 -20.33
CA GLN A 109 -14.58 -2.82 -20.83
C GLN A 109 -14.06 -2.05 -22.04
N HIS A 110 -12.78 -1.69 -22.02
CA HIS A 110 -12.10 -0.94 -23.09
C HIS A 110 -11.31 -1.86 -24.04
N GLY A 111 -11.66 -3.15 -24.09
CA GLY A 111 -11.10 -4.13 -25.02
C GLY A 111 -9.73 -4.68 -24.63
N GLN A 112 -9.05 -5.32 -25.59
CA GLN A 112 -7.86 -6.12 -25.29
C GLN A 112 -6.66 -5.30 -24.78
N ASN A 113 -6.57 -4.03 -25.17
CA ASN A 113 -5.47 -3.16 -24.73
C ASN A 113 -5.57 -2.82 -23.24
N GLU A 114 -6.79 -2.70 -22.71
CA GLU A 114 -7.01 -2.61 -21.27
C GLU A 114 -6.63 -3.90 -20.56
N CYS A 115 -7.02 -5.07 -21.08
CA CYS A 115 -6.63 -6.34 -20.47
C CYS A 115 -5.09 -6.48 -20.42
N LYS A 116 -4.38 -6.08 -21.48
CA LYS A 116 -2.91 -6.06 -21.49
C LYS A 116 -2.35 -5.09 -20.44
N GLY A 117 -2.91 -3.88 -20.36
CA GLY A 117 -2.51 -2.88 -19.37
C GLY A 117 -2.73 -3.36 -17.95
N ASN A 118 -3.92 -3.89 -17.65
CA ASN A 118 -4.28 -4.47 -16.36
C ASN A 118 -3.34 -5.63 -15.99
N THR A 119 -3.01 -6.50 -16.95
CA THR A 119 -2.07 -7.62 -16.74
C THR A 119 -0.67 -7.12 -16.37
N ILE A 120 -0.14 -6.13 -17.08
CA ILE A 120 1.19 -5.56 -16.78
C ILE A 120 1.20 -4.95 -15.37
N GLN A 121 0.17 -4.18 -15.02
CA GLN A 121 0.06 -3.53 -13.72
C GLN A 121 -0.14 -4.56 -12.60
N ALA A 122 -0.93 -5.62 -12.82
CA ALA A 122 -1.11 -6.73 -11.89
C ALA A 122 0.19 -7.49 -11.63
N CYS A 123 0.97 -7.74 -12.70
CA CYS A 123 2.29 -8.34 -12.60
C CYS A 123 3.26 -7.47 -11.78
N ALA A 124 3.22 -6.15 -11.94
CA ALA A 124 4.03 -5.23 -11.14
C ALA A 124 3.68 -5.32 -9.64
N VAL A 125 2.39 -5.29 -9.30
CA VAL A 125 1.92 -5.46 -7.92
C VAL A 125 2.35 -6.80 -7.32
N LYS A 126 2.33 -7.88 -8.11
CA LYS A 126 2.65 -9.22 -7.62
C LYS A 126 4.15 -9.47 -7.43
N TYR A 127 4.99 -8.96 -8.32
CA TYR A 127 6.40 -9.37 -8.41
C TYR A 127 7.42 -8.30 -8.03
N CYS A 128 7.05 -7.03 -7.96
CA CYS A 128 7.95 -6.00 -7.45
C CYS A 128 7.82 -5.93 -5.93
N GLU A 129 8.93 -6.08 -5.21
CA GLU A 129 8.91 -6.13 -3.74
C GLU A 129 8.56 -4.79 -3.10
N ARG A 130 9.03 -3.69 -3.68
CA ARG A 130 8.86 -2.34 -3.12
C ARG A 130 7.61 -1.67 -3.68
N THR A 131 6.75 -1.19 -2.78
CA THR A 131 5.55 -0.41 -3.14
C THR A 131 5.88 0.81 -3.97
N GLU A 132 6.93 1.55 -3.59
CA GLU A 132 7.47 2.67 -4.38
C GLU A 132 7.75 2.27 -5.84
N ALA A 133 8.37 1.10 -6.06
CA ALA A 133 8.77 0.65 -7.39
C ALA A 133 7.57 0.32 -8.29
N TRP A 134 6.64 -0.53 -7.83
CA TRP A 134 5.47 -0.83 -8.68
C TRP A 134 4.51 0.35 -8.79
N LEU A 135 4.32 1.14 -7.74
CA LEU A 135 3.37 2.25 -7.78
C LEU A 135 3.87 3.37 -8.70
N SER A 136 5.17 3.71 -8.66
CA SER A 136 5.75 4.69 -9.58
C SER A 136 5.72 4.20 -11.03
N LEU A 137 5.96 2.91 -11.29
CA LEU A 137 5.82 2.30 -12.62
C LEU A 137 4.38 2.44 -13.15
N ILE A 138 3.40 2.04 -12.34
CA ILE A 138 1.97 2.11 -12.69
C ILE A 138 1.51 3.56 -12.88
N ALA A 139 1.96 4.49 -12.02
CA ALA A 139 1.67 5.91 -12.15
C ALA A 139 2.25 6.49 -13.44
N CYS A 140 3.50 6.16 -13.78
CA CYS A 140 4.11 6.56 -15.04
C CYS A 140 3.32 6.03 -16.25
N MET A 141 2.94 4.76 -16.25
CA MET A 141 2.14 4.17 -17.34
C MET A 141 0.79 4.88 -17.49
N SER A 142 0.15 5.23 -16.38
CA SER A 142 -1.17 5.85 -16.31
C SER A 142 -1.23 7.29 -16.86
N VAL A 143 -0.07 7.95 -17.08
CA VAL A 143 -0.03 9.27 -17.73
C VAL A 143 -0.36 9.20 -19.23
N PHE A 144 -0.07 8.07 -19.88
CA PHE A 144 -0.18 7.95 -21.33
C PHE A 144 -1.57 7.52 -21.77
N TYR A 145 -1.96 7.86 -23.00
CA TYR A 145 -3.22 7.40 -23.61
C TYR A 145 -3.32 5.86 -23.66
N ASP A 146 -2.22 5.19 -24.03
CA ASP A 146 -2.10 3.73 -24.16
C ASP A 146 -1.10 3.12 -23.15
N PRO A 147 -1.47 2.89 -21.88
CA PRO A 147 -0.55 2.42 -20.83
C PRO A 147 0.09 1.07 -21.11
N HIS A 148 -0.61 0.17 -21.81
CA HIS A 148 -0.13 -1.17 -22.14
C HIS A 148 1.17 -1.20 -22.96
N ASN A 149 1.51 -0.12 -23.68
CA ASN A 149 2.75 -0.01 -24.46
C ASN A 149 3.86 0.75 -23.73
N GLN A 150 3.63 1.21 -22.50
CA GLN A 150 4.56 2.13 -21.82
C GLN A 150 5.41 1.48 -20.75
N GLY A 151 5.09 0.25 -20.32
CA GLY A 151 5.75 -0.39 -19.19
C GLY A 151 7.28 -0.35 -19.26
N LYS A 152 7.87 -0.79 -20.38
CA LYS A 152 9.32 -0.77 -20.59
C LYS A 152 9.91 0.64 -20.52
N LYS A 153 9.31 1.59 -21.25
CA LYS A 153 9.75 2.99 -21.29
C LYS A 153 9.69 3.65 -19.90
N CYS A 154 8.62 3.39 -19.15
CA CYS A 154 8.48 3.89 -17.79
C CYS A 154 9.50 3.26 -16.84
N ALA A 155 9.74 1.96 -16.95
CA ALA A 155 10.76 1.30 -16.16
C ALA A 155 12.16 1.85 -16.45
N GLU A 156 12.52 2.07 -17.72
CA GLU A 156 13.80 2.70 -18.09
C GLU A 156 13.92 4.11 -17.51
N LYS A 157 12.87 4.94 -17.64
CA LYS A 157 12.84 6.30 -17.09
C LYS A 157 13.02 6.34 -15.57
N LEU A 158 12.51 5.34 -14.86
CA LEU A 158 12.52 5.25 -13.41
C LEU A 158 13.70 4.42 -12.86
N ASN A 159 14.59 3.93 -13.72
CA ASN A 159 15.66 2.99 -13.36
C ASN A 159 15.16 1.67 -12.73
N LEU A 160 13.98 1.19 -13.13
CA LEU A 160 13.32 -0.03 -12.65
C LEU A 160 13.49 -1.21 -13.63
N THR A 161 14.66 -1.32 -14.27
CA THR A 161 14.89 -2.34 -15.32
C THR A 161 14.84 -3.77 -14.77
N GLN A 162 15.23 -3.97 -13.51
CA GLN A 162 15.20 -5.28 -12.85
C GLN A 162 13.75 -5.70 -12.55
N GLU A 163 12.97 -4.80 -11.99
CA GLU A 163 11.52 -4.97 -11.76
C GLU A 163 10.79 -5.24 -13.08
N TRP A 164 11.13 -4.51 -14.15
CA TRP A 164 10.56 -4.75 -15.47
C TRP A 164 10.84 -6.15 -16.01
N SER A 165 12.01 -6.72 -15.73
CA SER A 165 12.32 -8.10 -16.12
C SER A 165 11.35 -9.09 -15.46
N LEU A 166 11.04 -8.89 -14.17
CA LEU A 166 10.07 -9.70 -13.43
C LEU A 166 8.67 -9.53 -14.00
N VAL A 167 8.25 -8.28 -14.23
CA VAL A 167 6.94 -7.96 -14.82
C VAL A 167 6.77 -8.57 -16.20
N SER A 168 7.76 -8.41 -17.09
CA SER A 168 7.71 -8.95 -18.45
C SER A 168 7.65 -10.48 -18.46
N LYS A 169 8.43 -11.14 -17.60
CA LYS A 169 8.38 -12.60 -17.43
C LYS A 169 7.00 -13.05 -16.95
N CYS A 170 6.43 -12.35 -15.98
CA CYS A 170 5.08 -12.60 -15.46
C CYS A 170 4.01 -12.47 -16.55
N VAL A 171 4.01 -11.37 -17.31
CA VAL A 171 3.05 -11.13 -18.39
C VAL A 171 3.06 -12.28 -19.40
N ASN A 172 4.25 -12.79 -19.75
CA ASN A 172 4.41 -13.85 -20.73
C ASN A 172 4.04 -15.25 -20.20
N LYS A 173 4.26 -15.53 -18.92
CA LYS A 173 4.09 -16.90 -18.36
C LYS A 173 2.78 -17.09 -17.61
N GLU A 174 2.26 -16.04 -16.98
CA GLU A 174 1.19 -16.12 -15.98
C GLU A 174 0.10 -15.06 -16.19
N GLY A 175 0.22 -14.21 -17.22
CA GLY A 175 -0.63 -13.03 -17.40
C GLY A 175 -2.13 -13.31 -17.34
N GLU A 176 -2.60 -14.36 -18.03
CA GLU A 176 -4.02 -14.76 -17.99
C GLU A 176 -4.49 -15.16 -16.59
N GLN A 177 -3.68 -15.92 -15.86
CA GLN A 177 -4.01 -16.40 -14.52
C GLN A 177 -4.04 -15.24 -13.51
N ILE A 178 -3.09 -14.30 -13.64
CA ILE A 178 -3.01 -13.12 -12.77
C ILE A 178 -4.16 -12.16 -13.02
N LEU A 179 -4.53 -11.93 -14.28
CA LEU A 179 -5.69 -11.08 -14.58
C LEU A 179 -6.99 -11.73 -14.06
N LEU A 180 -7.12 -13.05 -14.17
CA LEU A 180 -8.23 -13.80 -13.59
C LEU A 180 -8.25 -13.70 -12.05
N GLU A 181 -7.09 -13.73 -11.39
CA GLU A 181 -6.98 -13.53 -9.94
C GLU A 181 -7.45 -12.13 -9.54
N MET A 182 -7.05 -11.08 -10.26
CA MET A 182 -7.53 -9.71 -10.02
C MET A 182 -9.04 -9.57 -10.22
N GLY A 183 -9.60 -10.27 -11.21
CA GLY A 183 -11.04 -10.35 -11.38
C GLY A 183 -11.76 -10.99 -10.21
N ARG A 184 -11.25 -12.12 -9.70
CA ARG A 184 -11.83 -12.76 -8.50
C ARG A 184 -11.73 -11.88 -7.26
N ARG A 185 -10.62 -11.17 -7.07
CA ARG A 185 -10.48 -10.19 -5.99
C ARG A 185 -11.52 -9.07 -6.10
N THR A 186 -11.82 -8.63 -7.33
CA THR A 186 -12.85 -7.62 -7.60
C THR A 186 -14.26 -8.15 -7.32
N GLU A 187 -14.58 -9.38 -7.73
CA GLU A 187 -15.87 -10.03 -7.44
C GLU A 187 -16.10 -10.27 -5.94
N GLN A 188 -15.03 -10.53 -5.17
CA GLN A 188 -15.06 -10.78 -3.73
C GLN A 188 -15.23 -9.50 -2.88
N GLN A 189 -14.99 -8.32 -3.45
CA GLN A 189 -15.14 -7.06 -2.74
C GLN A 189 -16.62 -6.83 -2.38
N ILE A 190 -16.88 -6.53 -1.10
CA ILE A 190 -18.21 -6.22 -0.57
C ILE A 190 -18.21 -4.80 0.02
N PRO A 191 -19.16 -3.92 -0.36
CA PRO A 191 -20.13 -4.07 -1.45
C PRO A 191 -19.45 -4.27 -2.81
N HIS A 192 -20.17 -4.87 -3.77
CA HIS A 192 -19.63 -5.10 -5.10
C HIS A 192 -19.14 -3.80 -5.74
N VAL A 193 -18.03 -3.90 -6.48
CA VAL A 193 -17.48 -2.82 -7.29
C VAL A 193 -18.46 -2.52 -8.42
N THR A 194 -19.04 -1.31 -8.43
CA THR A 194 -20.06 -0.88 -9.41
C THR A 194 -19.58 0.21 -10.36
N HIS A 195 -18.38 0.73 -10.11
CA HIS A 195 -17.77 1.81 -10.86
C HIS A 195 -16.24 1.77 -10.64
N VAL A 196 -15.50 2.53 -11.43
CA VAL A 196 -14.06 2.74 -11.21
C VAL A 196 -13.69 4.22 -11.42
N PRO A 197 -12.69 4.76 -10.70
CA PRO A 197 -11.97 4.12 -9.60
C PRO A 197 -12.89 3.85 -8.40
N TYR A 198 -12.72 2.72 -7.74
CA TYR A 198 -13.43 2.35 -6.52
C TYR A 198 -12.43 2.28 -5.38
N VAL A 199 -12.62 3.13 -4.37
CA VAL A 199 -11.62 3.35 -3.31
C VAL A 199 -12.15 2.86 -1.97
N VAL A 200 -11.50 1.84 -1.43
CA VAL A 200 -11.70 1.40 -0.05
C VAL A 200 -10.56 1.99 0.77
N ILE A 201 -10.89 2.92 1.67
CA ILE A 201 -9.93 3.52 2.61
C ILE A 201 -10.28 3.14 4.05
N GLY A 202 -9.29 2.68 4.80
CA GLY A 202 -9.48 1.96 6.05
C GLY A 202 -9.77 0.48 5.80
N ASN A 203 -10.64 -0.13 6.61
CA ASN A 203 -10.86 -1.59 6.59
C ASN A 203 -12.18 -2.02 5.92
N VAL A 204 -13.12 -1.09 5.72
CA VAL A 204 -14.46 -1.39 5.20
C VAL A 204 -14.85 -0.28 4.22
N TYR A 205 -15.44 -0.66 3.10
CA TYR A 205 -15.94 0.32 2.14
C TYR A 205 -17.00 1.23 2.75
N ASN A 206 -16.86 2.54 2.48
CA ASN A 206 -17.84 3.55 2.84
C ASN A 206 -17.92 4.59 1.71
N ARG A 207 -19.12 4.84 1.19
CA ARG A 207 -19.36 5.76 0.07
C ARG A 207 -18.92 7.20 0.36
N LEU A 208 -19.07 7.67 1.60
CA LEU A 208 -18.64 9.03 1.97
C LEU A 208 -17.11 9.12 2.02
N SER A 209 -16.47 8.11 2.61
CA SER A 209 -15.01 8.03 2.65
C SER A 209 -14.40 7.91 1.25
N GLU A 210 -15.00 7.12 0.36
CA GLU A 210 -14.60 7.07 -1.05
C GLU A 210 -14.73 8.44 -1.73
N SER A 211 -15.88 9.10 -1.59
CA SER A 211 -16.10 10.42 -2.18
C SER A 211 -15.09 11.46 -1.68
N GLN A 212 -14.73 11.41 -0.39
CA GLN A 212 -13.68 12.24 0.19
C GLN A 212 -12.29 11.87 -0.35
N ALA A 213 -11.99 10.57 -0.45
CA ALA A 213 -10.71 10.07 -0.97
C ALA A 213 -10.48 10.50 -2.42
N VAL A 214 -11.50 10.38 -3.29
CA VAL A 214 -11.42 10.81 -4.70
C VAL A 214 -11.22 12.32 -4.81
N LYS A 215 -11.75 13.11 -3.87
CA LYS A 215 -11.61 14.56 -3.87
C LYS A 215 -10.25 15.03 -3.33
N ASN A 216 -9.80 14.46 -2.21
CA ASN A 216 -8.54 14.80 -1.57
C ASN A 216 -8.08 13.63 -0.67
N LEU A 217 -7.38 12.67 -1.27
CA LEU A 217 -6.90 11.48 -0.56
C LEU A 217 -5.93 11.86 0.56
N PHE A 218 -5.00 12.76 0.29
CA PHE A 218 -4.00 13.21 1.26
C PHE A 218 -4.64 13.73 2.54
N GLN A 219 -5.58 14.67 2.43
CA GLN A 219 -6.27 15.22 3.59
C GLN A 219 -7.03 14.15 4.37
N LEU A 220 -7.72 13.24 3.66
CA LEU A 220 -8.46 12.18 4.32
C LEU A 220 -7.53 11.23 5.08
N THR A 221 -6.42 10.81 4.47
CA THR A 221 -5.41 9.99 5.12
C THR A 221 -4.85 10.69 6.36
N CYS A 222 -4.47 11.97 6.25
CA CYS A 222 -4.00 12.77 7.38
C CYS A 222 -5.03 12.87 8.52
N ASN A 223 -6.32 13.01 8.20
CA ASN A 223 -7.38 13.02 9.19
C ASN A 223 -7.52 11.66 9.88
N MET A 224 -7.41 10.57 9.14
CA MET A 224 -7.52 9.20 9.66
C MET A 224 -6.34 8.80 10.57
N LEU A 225 -5.17 9.43 10.41
CA LEU A 225 -4.01 9.23 11.28
C LEU A 225 -4.19 9.85 12.68
N GLY A 226 -5.17 10.74 12.87
CA GLY A 226 -5.48 11.35 14.17
C GLY A 226 -4.25 12.02 14.81
N GLU A 227 -3.93 11.59 16.03
CA GLU A 227 -2.79 12.11 16.80
C GLU A 227 -1.42 11.71 16.22
N HIS A 228 -1.38 10.65 15.39
CA HIS A 228 -0.16 10.13 14.79
C HIS A 228 0.21 10.79 13.46
N LYS A 229 -0.50 11.86 13.07
CA LYS A 229 -0.26 12.53 11.79
C LYS A 229 1.14 13.18 11.72
N PRO A 230 1.91 12.95 10.64
CA PRO A 230 3.22 13.57 10.45
C PRO A 230 3.13 15.10 10.29
N PRO A 231 4.23 15.85 10.46
CA PRO A 231 4.25 17.31 10.28
C PRO A 231 3.69 17.79 8.93
N ILE A 232 3.90 17.02 7.86
CA ILE A 232 3.38 17.34 6.51
C ILE A 232 1.85 17.45 6.48
N CYS A 233 1.14 16.74 7.36
CA CYS A 233 -0.32 16.82 7.52
C CYS A 233 -0.81 18.10 8.23
N LYS A 234 0.09 18.96 8.71
CA LYS A 234 -0.24 20.23 9.40
C LYS A 234 0.02 21.46 8.53
N ALA A 235 0.66 21.28 7.37
CA ALA A 235 1.21 22.35 6.55
C ALA A 235 0.43 22.61 5.24
N GLU A 236 -0.59 21.80 4.94
CA GLU A 236 -1.41 21.88 3.71
C GLU A 236 -2.89 22.10 4.01
#